data_AF-A0AAR2JKQ4-F1
#
_entry.id   AF-A0AAR2JKQ4-F1
#
_cell.length_a   1.000
_cell.length_b   1.000
_cell.length_c   1.000
_cell.angle_alpha   90.00
_cell.angle_beta   90.00
_cell.angle_gamma   90.00
#
_symmetry.space_group_name_H-M   'P 1'
#
loop_
_entity.id
_entity.type
_entity.pdbx_description
1 polymer ?
#
loop_
_entity_poly.entity_id
_entity_poly.type
_entity_poly.pdbx_seq_one_letter_code
_entity_poly.pdbx_strand_id
1 'polypeptide(L)'
;MYNYFINHLFRCKPISMVGAEQLLLDTHSLKTVLLDLPSIGSQVLRKAPASYTKIVVKGMTRAEMILKVVMAPHEPPVVFVDNYIKLLADGNPETFQKILDMKGLKRSEQSSMLELFRQRLPTPPSGPDAGPALSFSAPTPEQESSRIRKLEKLIKKRIQ
;
A
#
# COMPACT_ATOMS: atom_id res chain seq x y z
N MET A 1 -5.59 9.81 -8.59
CA MET A 1 -4.67 10.89 -8.18
C MET A 1 -3.49 10.36 -7.37
N TYR A 2 -3.63 9.89 -6.13
CA TYR A 2 -2.45 9.52 -5.30
C TYR A 2 -1.61 8.36 -5.87
N ASN A 3 -2.22 7.35 -6.51
CA ASN A 3 -1.46 6.27 -7.17
C ASN A 3 -0.55 6.80 -8.29
N TYR A 4 -1.00 7.82 -9.02
CA TYR A 4 -0.20 8.46 -10.06
C TYR A 4 1.00 9.21 -9.44
N PHE A 5 0.76 9.93 -8.35
CA PHE A 5 1.81 10.61 -7.60
C PHE A 5 2.88 9.63 -7.08
N ILE A 6 2.47 8.54 -6.42
CA ILE A 6 3.40 7.49 -5.96
C ILE A 6 4.18 6.86 -7.13
N ASN A 7 3.53 6.63 -8.27
CA ASN A 7 4.22 6.13 -9.45
C ASN A 7 5.28 7.11 -9.98
N HIS A 8 5.05 8.42 -9.87
CA HIS A 8 6.05 9.44 -10.22
C HIS A 8 7.16 9.51 -9.20
N LEU A 9 6.85 9.36 -7.91
CA LEU A 9 7.83 9.29 -6.84
C LEU A 9 8.85 8.16 -7.09
N PHE A 10 8.39 6.98 -7.50
CA PHE A 10 9.27 5.84 -7.84
C PHE A 10 10.18 6.09 -9.06
N ARG A 11 9.94 7.15 -9.85
CA ARG A 11 10.83 7.54 -10.96
C ARG A 11 11.98 8.43 -10.50
N CYS A 12 11.93 8.97 -9.28
CA CYS A 12 13.03 9.71 -8.67
C CYS A 12 14.11 8.73 -8.19
N LYS A 13 14.90 8.18 -9.12
CA LYS A 13 15.95 7.21 -8.82
C LYS A 13 17.25 7.43 -9.61
N PRO A 14 18.43 7.44 -8.97
CA PRO A 14 18.61 7.51 -7.51
C PRO A 14 18.21 8.89 -6.97
N ILE A 15 17.82 8.97 -5.70
CA ILE A 15 17.53 10.24 -5.01
C ILE A 15 18.56 10.51 -3.91
N SER A 16 19.02 11.76 -3.82
CA SER A 16 19.92 12.19 -2.75
C SER A 16 19.18 12.35 -1.42
N MET A 17 19.92 12.35 -0.32
CA MET A 17 19.36 12.55 1.03
C MET A 17 18.57 13.87 1.13
N VAL A 18 19.19 14.99 0.72
CA VAL A 18 18.54 16.31 0.72
C VAL A 18 17.33 16.34 -0.21
N GLY A 19 17.42 15.69 -1.39
CA GLY A 19 16.29 15.61 -2.33
C GLY A 19 15.10 14.84 -1.76
N ALA A 20 15.36 13.74 -1.06
CA ALA A 20 14.31 12.95 -0.41
C ALA A 20 13.64 13.70 0.75
N GLU A 21 14.42 14.48 1.51
CA GLU A 21 13.91 15.35 2.56
C GLU A 21 12.99 16.43 1.99
N GLN A 22 13.40 17.12 0.93
CA GLN A 22 12.57 18.14 0.29
C GLN A 22 11.29 17.53 -0.30
N LEU A 23 11.37 16.39 -0.99
CA LEU A 23 10.18 15.71 -1.48
C LEU A 23 9.23 15.30 -0.34
N LEU A 24 9.74 14.98 0.85
CA LEU A 24 8.91 14.65 2.00
C LEU A 24 8.14 15.88 2.49
N LEU A 25 8.81 17.04 2.56
CA LEU A 25 8.17 18.32 2.91
C LEU A 25 7.11 18.73 1.89
N ASP A 26 7.42 18.59 0.60
CA ASP A 26 6.48 18.89 -0.49
C ASP A 26 5.29 17.93 -0.47
N THR A 27 5.52 16.64 -0.23
CA THR A 27 4.48 15.62 -0.08
C THR A 27 3.55 15.96 1.10
N HIS A 28 4.13 16.40 2.22
CA HIS A 28 3.35 16.82 3.39
C HIS A 28 2.50 18.06 3.08
N SER A 29 3.08 19.06 2.43
CA SER A 29 2.38 20.28 2.01
C SER A 29 1.25 19.98 1.03
N LEU A 30 1.45 19.04 0.10
CA LEU A 30 0.39 18.60 -0.80
C LEU A 30 -0.72 17.85 -0.04
N LYS A 31 -0.38 17.06 0.98
CA LYS A 31 -1.36 16.37 1.82
C LYS A 31 -2.27 17.36 2.55
N THR A 32 -1.72 18.41 3.14
CA THR A 32 -2.50 19.44 3.86
C THR A 32 -3.41 20.19 2.90
N VAL A 33 -2.89 20.67 1.78
CA VAL A 33 -3.69 21.35 0.74
C VAL A 33 -4.81 20.46 0.22
N LEU A 34 -4.53 19.18 -0.03
CA LEU A 34 -5.56 18.24 -0.47
C LEU A 34 -6.65 18.05 0.60
N LEU A 35 -6.31 17.95 1.88
CA LEU A 35 -7.31 17.81 2.94
C LEU A 35 -8.23 19.04 3.04
N ASP A 36 -7.70 20.22 2.76
CA ASP A 36 -8.46 21.47 2.79
C ASP A 36 -9.24 21.73 1.50
N LEU A 37 -8.82 21.12 0.38
CA LEU A 37 -9.35 21.37 -0.97
C LEU A 37 -10.88 21.40 -1.07
N PRO A 38 -11.65 20.47 -0.46
CA PRO A 38 -13.13 20.49 -0.54
C PRO A 38 -13.76 21.72 0.14
N SER A 39 -13.02 22.41 1.01
CA SER A 39 -13.48 23.57 1.78
C SER A 39 -13.01 24.89 1.17
N ILE A 40 -12.00 24.86 0.28
CA ILE A 40 -11.48 26.06 -0.39
C ILE A 40 -12.56 26.66 -1.28
N GLY A 41 -12.88 27.94 -1.06
CA GLY A 41 -13.89 28.68 -1.82
C GLY A 41 -15.33 28.32 -1.48
N SER A 42 -15.58 27.47 -0.49
CA SER A 42 -16.93 27.15 -0.05
C SER A 42 -17.52 28.31 0.76
N GLN A 43 -18.68 28.82 0.32
CA GLN A 43 -19.47 29.84 1.03
C GLN A 43 -19.98 29.34 2.40
N VAL A 44 -20.06 28.02 2.58
CA VAL A 44 -20.45 27.38 3.84
C VAL A 44 -19.28 26.56 4.36
N LEU A 45 -18.82 26.86 5.57
CA LEU A 45 -17.74 26.11 6.22
C LEU A 45 -18.25 24.70 6.58
N ARG A 46 -18.02 23.73 5.69
CA ARG A 46 -18.34 22.32 5.92
C ARG A 46 -17.07 21.51 5.96
N LYS A 47 -17.02 20.54 6.87
CA LYS A 47 -15.93 19.56 6.92
C LYS A 47 -15.94 18.74 5.63
N ALA A 48 -14.75 18.45 5.11
CA ALA A 48 -14.57 17.58 3.96
C ALA A 48 -15.26 16.21 4.19
N PRO A 49 -15.84 15.58 3.15
CA PRO A 49 -16.42 14.26 3.27
C PRO A 49 -15.41 13.24 3.81
N ALA A 50 -15.83 12.39 4.75
CA ALA A 50 -14.94 11.41 5.39
C ALA A 50 -14.33 10.41 4.38
N SER A 51 -15.06 10.07 3.31
CA SER A 51 -14.55 9.22 2.23
C SER A 51 -13.39 9.89 1.49
N TYR A 52 -13.48 11.19 1.24
CA TYR A 52 -12.42 11.97 0.62
C TYR A 52 -11.18 12.03 1.51
N THR A 53 -11.34 12.46 2.76
CA THR A 53 -10.20 12.60 3.69
C THR A 53 -9.51 11.25 3.92
N LYS A 54 -10.26 10.15 4.03
CA LYS A 54 -9.70 8.79 4.15
C LYS A 54 -8.81 8.41 2.96
N ILE A 55 -9.21 8.74 1.72
CA ILE A 55 -8.42 8.45 0.52
C ILE A 55 -7.14 9.30 0.50
N VAL A 56 -7.24 10.60 0.79
CA VAL A 56 -6.08 11.50 0.84
C VAL A 56 -5.09 11.06 1.92
N VAL A 57 -5.57 10.82 3.15
CA VAL A 57 -4.73 10.35 4.25
C VAL A 57 -4.05 9.04 3.89
N LYS A 58 -4.78 8.04 3.38
CA LYS A 58 -4.19 6.75 2.99
C LYS A 58 -3.10 6.91 1.95
N GLY A 59 -3.40 7.63 0.86
CA GLY A 59 -2.49 7.78 -0.27
C GLY A 59 -1.24 8.58 0.06
N MET A 60 -1.43 9.75 0.67
CA MET A 60 -0.33 10.67 0.96
C MET A 60 0.52 10.18 2.13
N THR A 61 -0.08 9.55 3.16
CA THR A 61 0.72 8.94 4.25
C THR A 61 1.59 7.81 3.71
N ARG A 62 1.10 7.01 2.76
CA ARG A 62 1.93 5.99 2.11
C ARG A 62 3.11 6.62 1.36
N ALA A 63 2.91 7.73 0.64
CA ALA A 63 3.99 8.45 -0.02
C ALA A 63 5.03 8.98 0.98
N GLU A 64 4.58 9.58 2.10
CA GLU A 64 5.47 10.02 3.19
C GLU A 64 6.28 8.83 3.75
N MET A 65 5.67 7.67 3.93
CA MET A 65 6.35 6.48 4.44
C MET A 65 7.38 5.91 3.46
N ILE A 66 7.09 5.91 2.16
CA ILE A 66 8.07 5.53 1.12
C ILE A 66 9.33 6.41 1.24
N LEU A 67 9.15 7.73 1.29
CA LEU A 67 10.27 8.67 1.40
C LEU A 67 11.05 8.45 2.71
N LYS A 68 10.36 8.27 3.84
CA LYS A 68 11.01 7.97 5.13
C LYS A 68 11.87 6.72 5.08
N VAL A 69 11.42 5.65 4.41
CA VAL A 69 12.24 4.44 4.24
C VAL A 69 13.42 4.71 3.32
N VAL A 70 13.23 5.41 2.20
CA VAL A 70 14.34 5.79 1.30
C VAL A 70 15.42 6.59 2.05
N MET A 71 15.02 7.43 3.00
CA MET A 71 15.91 8.23 3.85
C MET A 71 16.61 7.41 4.95
N ALA A 72 16.02 6.30 5.41
CA ALA A 72 16.55 5.52 6.52
C ALA A 72 17.94 4.92 6.22
N PRO A 73 18.82 4.75 7.22
CA PRO A 73 20.07 4.00 7.07
C PRO A 73 19.77 2.56 6.61
N HIS A 74 20.56 2.06 5.66
CA HIS A 74 20.38 0.70 5.12
C HIS A 74 21.31 -0.34 5.74
N GLU A 75 22.23 0.10 6.60
CA GLU A 75 23.11 -0.75 7.40
C GLU A 75 22.72 -0.66 8.88
N PRO A 76 22.50 -1.79 9.58
CA PRO A 76 22.56 -3.17 9.07
C PRO A 76 21.31 -3.58 8.26
N PRO A 77 21.41 -4.48 7.24
CA PRO A 77 20.32 -4.78 6.31
C PRO A 77 19.06 -5.33 6.97
N VAL A 78 19.23 -6.13 8.01
CA VAL A 78 18.12 -6.73 8.78
C VAL A 78 17.24 -5.65 9.39
N VAL A 79 17.84 -4.62 10.00
CA VAL A 79 17.11 -3.51 10.62
C VAL A 79 16.40 -2.68 9.56
N PHE A 80 17.03 -2.47 8.41
CA PHE A 80 16.41 -1.75 7.30
C PHE A 80 15.16 -2.48 6.76
N VAL A 81 15.27 -3.79 6.54
CA VAL A 81 14.15 -4.64 6.10
C VAL A 81 13.01 -4.63 7.12
N ASP A 82 13.32 -4.78 8.41
CA ASP A 82 12.32 -4.73 9.49
C ASP A 82 11.61 -3.36 9.56
N ASN A 83 12.37 -2.27 9.38
CA ASN A 83 11.82 -0.92 9.30
C ASN A 83 10.89 -0.74 8.09
N TYR A 84 11.25 -1.26 6.92
CA TYR A 84 10.38 -1.25 5.74
C TYR A 84 9.06 -1.99 6.02
N ILE A 85 9.13 -3.21 6.54
CA ILE A 85 7.95 -4.04 6.84
C ILE A 85 7.03 -3.32 7.82
N LYS A 86 7.59 -2.77 8.90
CA LYS A 86 6.85 -2.05 9.93
C LYS A 86 6.16 -0.79 9.39
N LEU A 87 6.85 -0.05 8.52
CA LEU A 87 6.32 1.21 7.99
C LEU A 87 5.29 1.00 6.88
N LEU A 88 5.58 0.16 5.88
CA LEU A 88 4.70 0.04 4.71
C LEU A 88 3.63 -1.02 4.86
N ALA A 89 3.89 -2.08 5.64
CA ALA A 89 2.97 -3.17 5.94
C ALA A 89 2.20 -3.73 4.72
N ASP A 90 2.82 -3.71 3.54
CA ASP A 90 2.17 -4.10 2.27
C ASP A 90 2.59 -5.48 1.77
N GLY A 91 3.65 -6.05 2.35
CA GLY A 91 4.20 -7.35 1.95
C GLY A 91 4.63 -7.43 0.48
N ASN A 92 4.80 -6.30 -0.20
CA ASN A 92 4.98 -6.29 -1.65
C ASN A 92 6.47 -6.17 -2.04
N PRO A 93 7.09 -7.24 -2.57
CA PRO A 93 8.50 -7.22 -2.98
C PRO A 93 8.79 -6.24 -4.12
N GLU A 94 7.84 -5.94 -5.00
CA GLU A 94 8.02 -4.97 -6.08
C GLU A 94 8.11 -3.54 -5.55
N THR A 95 7.36 -3.23 -4.48
CA THR A 95 7.46 -1.93 -3.80
C THR A 95 8.81 -1.81 -3.11
N PHE A 96 9.24 -2.86 -2.43
CA PHE A 96 10.55 -2.88 -1.78
C PHE A 96 11.68 -2.68 -2.80
N GLN A 97 11.66 -3.41 -3.92
CA GLN A 97 12.61 -3.23 -5.02
C GLN A 97 12.68 -1.77 -5.50
N LYS A 98 11.53 -1.11 -5.71
CA LYS A 98 11.49 0.29 -6.13
C LYS A 98 12.12 1.23 -5.09
N ILE A 99 11.99 0.94 -3.80
CA ILE A 99 12.64 1.72 -2.74
C ILE A 99 14.16 1.54 -2.76
N LEU A 100 14.65 0.31 -2.95
CA LEU A 100 16.09 0.04 -3.06
C LEU A 100 16.69 0.75 -4.28
N ASP A 101 15.96 0.75 -5.41
CA ASP A 101 16.29 1.48 -6.62
C ASP A 101 16.35 2.99 -6.37
N MET A 102 15.35 3.57 -5.70
CA MET A 102 15.34 4.99 -5.33
C MET A 102 16.56 5.36 -4.48
N LYS A 103 16.91 4.50 -3.51
CA LYS A 103 18.07 4.71 -2.64
C LYS A 103 19.41 4.57 -3.38
N GLY A 104 19.43 3.90 -4.54
CA GLY A 104 20.61 3.75 -5.39
C GLY A 104 21.57 2.65 -4.95
N LEU A 105 21.10 1.62 -4.24
CA LEU A 105 21.94 0.52 -3.78
C LEU A 105 22.45 -0.34 -4.95
N LYS A 106 23.62 -0.98 -4.79
CA LYS A 106 24.17 -1.87 -5.83
C LYS A 106 23.33 -3.14 -5.95
N ARG A 107 23.27 -3.72 -7.15
CA ARG A 107 22.48 -4.94 -7.41
C ARG A 107 22.78 -6.09 -6.44
N SER A 108 24.02 -6.27 -6.02
CA SER A 108 24.41 -7.30 -5.05
C SER A 108 23.77 -7.09 -3.67
N GLU A 109 23.75 -5.85 -3.19
CA GLU A 109 23.14 -5.47 -1.91
C GLU A 109 21.61 -5.62 -1.99
N GLN A 110 21.02 -5.20 -3.12
CA GLN A 110 19.60 -5.34 -3.35
C GLN A 110 19.14 -6.80 -3.32
N SER A 111 19.87 -7.71 -3.98
CA SER A 111 19.56 -9.14 -3.98
C SER A 111 19.53 -9.72 -2.56
N SER A 112 20.51 -9.37 -1.73
CA SER A 112 20.58 -9.81 -0.33
C SER A 112 19.41 -9.27 0.50
N MET A 113 19.08 -7.97 0.36
CA MET A 113 17.95 -7.37 1.09
C MET A 113 16.60 -7.97 0.68
N LEU A 114 16.39 -8.24 -0.61
CA LEU A 114 15.17 -8.89 -1.10
C LEU A 114 15.02 -10.31 -0.57
N GLU A 115 16.11 -11.05 -0.42
CA GLU A 115 16.09 -12.37 0.19
C GLU A 115 15.71 -12.29 1.67
N LEU A 116 16.34 -11.40 2.43
CA LEU A 116 15.98 -11.13 3.82
C LEU A 116 14.50 -10.74 3.96
N PHE A 117 14.00 -9.87 3.07
CA PHE A 117 12.60 -9.49 3.05
C PHE A 117 11.68 -10.68 2.86
N ARG A 118 11.99 -11.59 1.93
CA ARG A 118 11.20 -12.82 1.70
C ARG A 118 11.20 -13.75 2.91
N GLN A 119 12.33 -13.88 3.60
CA GLN A 119 12.44 -14.69 4.83
C GLN A 119 11.63 -14.12 6.00
N ARG A 120 11.43 -12.79 6.02
CA ARG A 120 10.64 -12.08 7.06
C ARG A 120 9.15 -12.09 6.80
N LEU A 121 8.71 -12.33 5.56
CA LEU A 121 7.30 -12.53 5.27
C LEU A 121 6.85 -13.90 5.81
N PRO A 122 5.62 -14.01 6.35
CA PRO A 122 5.08 -15.31 6.75
C PRO A 122 5.11 -16.26 5.54
N THR A 123 5.85 -17.36 5.64
CA THR A 123 5.83 -18.41 4.62
C THR A 123 4.44 -19.02 4.58
N PRO A 124 3.77 -19.10 3.41
CA PRO A 124 2.63 -19.99 3.28
C PRO A 124 3.12 -21.43 3.57
N PRO A 125 2.37 -22.23 4.33
CA PRO A 125 2.83 -23.56 4.74
C PRO A 125 3.09 -24.41 3.50
N SER A 126 4.35 -24.81 3.32
CA SER A 126 4.78 -25.75 2.28
C SER A 126 5.19 -27.03 2.97
N GLY A 127 4.28 -28.01 3.03
CA GLY A 127 4.55 -29.35 3.52
C GLY A 127 3.99 -30.39 2.55
N PRO A 128 4.75 -31.44 2.17
CA PRO A 128 4.24 -32.57 1.44
C PRO A 128 3.62 -33.53 2.45
N ASP A 129 2.39 -33.26 2.88
CA ASP A 129 1.56 -34.27 3.52
C ASP A 129 0.17 -34.23 2.87
N ALA A 130 -0.08 -35.26 2.08
CA ALA A 130 -1.38 -35.53 1.48
C ALA A 130 -2.34 -35.97 2.60
N GLY A 131 -3.03 -35.00 3.21
CA GLY A 131 -4.28 -35.17 3.95
C GLY A 131 -5.35 -34.29 3.30
N PRO A 132 -6.63 -34.71 3.22
CA PRO A 132 -7.59 -34.09 2.34
C PRO A 132 -7.82 -32.63 2.72
N ALA A 133 -7.38 -31.75 1.84
CA ALA A 133 -7.54 -30.32 1.93
C ALA A 133 -9.02 -29.95 2.07
N LEU A 134 -9.34 -29.16 3.10
CA LEU A 134 -10.52 -28.30 3.08
C LEU A 134 -10.29 -27.26 1.98
N SER A 135 -10.75 -27.61 0.78
CA SER A 135 -10.83 -26.72 -0.36
C SER A 135 -11.74 -25.55 0.00
N PHE A 136 -11.18 -24.34 0.04
CA PHE A 136 -11.97 -23.16 -0.30
C PHE A 136 -12.23 -23.23 -1.81
N SER A 137 -13.25 -23.99 -2.17
CA SER A 137 -13.79 -24.01 -3.52
C SER A 137 -14.29 -22.61 -3.87
N ALA A 138 -13.82 -22.08 -5.00
CA ALA A 138 -14.54 -21.01 -5.68
C ALA A 138 -15.99 -21.48 -5.89
N PRO A 139 -17.01 -20.63 -5.63
CA PRO A 139 -18.40 -21.07 -5.72
C PRO A 139 -18.69 -21.57 -7.14
N THR A 140 -19.19 -22.79 -7.24
CA THR A 140 -19.68 -23.36 -8.50
C THR A 140 -20.90 -22.56 -8.99
N PRO A 141 -21.16 -22.51 -10.31
CA PRO A 141 -22.25 -21.69 -10.89
C PRO A 141 -23.64 -21.97 -10.27
N GLU A 142 -23.86 -23.20 -9.79
CA GLU A 142 -25.10 -23.59 -9.10
C GLU A 142 -25.28 -22.89 -7.74
N GLN A 143 -24.20 -22.68 -6.98
CA GLN A 143 -24.26 -21.99 -5.69
C GLN A 143 -24.56 -20.49 -5.86
N GLU A 144 -24.07 -19.89 -6.94
CA GLU A 144 -24.35 -18.49 -7.28
C GLU A 144 -25.81 -18.30 -7.69
N SER A 145 -26.38 -19.21 -8.49
CA SER A 145 -27.80 -19.18 -8.86
C SER A 145 -28.74 -19.26 -7.65
N SER A 146 -28.38 -20.03 -6.62
CA SER A 146 -29.14 -20.13 -5.37
C SER A 146 -29.06 -18.86 -4.52
N ARG A 147 -27.92 -18.16 -4.53
CA ARG A 147 -27.75 -16.87 -3.83
C ARG A 147 -28.58 -15.78 -4.50
N ILE A 148 -28.57 -15.72 -5.83
CA ILE A 148 -29.36 -14.78 -6.63
C ILE A 148 -30.86 -14.97 -6.35
N ARG A 149 -31.36 -16.21 -6.39
CA ARG A 149 -32.77 -16.52 -6.08
C ARG A 149 -33.17 -16.15 -4.64
N LYS A 150 -32.27 -16.30 -3.66
CA LYS A 150 -32.51 -15.86 -2.27
C LYS A 150 -32.62 -14.33 -2.18
N LEU A 151 -31.77 -13.60 -2.92
CA LEU A 151 -31.79 -12.14 -2.95
C LEU A 151 -33.08 -11.61 -3.57
N GLU A 152 -33.56 -12.21 -4.66
CA GLU A 152 -34.83 -11.85 -5.31
C GLU A 152 -36.04 -12.05 -4.38
N LYS A 153 -36.06 -13.13 -3.59
CA LYS A 153 -37.10 -13.37 -2.58
C LYS A 153 -37.09 -12.32 -1.46
N LEU A 154 -35.92 -11.88 -1.02
CA LEU A 154 -35.77 -10.84 0.00
C LEU A 154 -36.24 -9.47 -0.51
N ILE A 155 -35.93 -9.14 -1.77
CA ILE A 155 -36.38 -7.89 -2.40
C ILE A 155 -37.90 -7.89 -2.57
N LYS A 156 -38.50 -8.98 -3.06
CA LYS A 156 -39.96 -9.10 -3.19
C LYS A 156 -40.69 -8.99 -1.85
N LYS A 157 -40.10 -9.50 -0.77
CA LYS A 157 -40.67 -9.42 0.58
C LYS A 157 -40.60 -8.02 1.21
N ARG A 158 -39.81 -7.11 0.64
CA ARG A 158 -39.66 -5.72 1.13
C ARG A 158 -40.50 -4.70 0.37
N ILE A 159 -41.09 -5.11 -0.76
CA ILE A 159 -41.91 -4.28 -1.66
C ILE A 159 -43.41 -4.62 -1.52
N GLN A 160 -43.76 -5.59 -0.66
CA GLN A 160 -45.12 -5.81 -0.16
C GLN A 160 -45.27 -5.29 1.26
#